data_AF-A0A2U9IHU0-F1
#
_entry.id   AF-A0A2U9IHU0-F1
#
_cell.length_a   1.000
_cell.length_b   1.000
_cell.length_c   1.000
_cell.angle_alpha   90.00
_cell.angle_beta   90.00
_cell.angle_gamma   90.00
#
_symmetry.space_group_name_H-M   'P 1'
#
loop_
_entity.id
_entity.type
_entity.pdbx_description
1 polymer ?
#
loop_
_entity_poly.entity_id
_entity_poly.type
_entity_poly.pdbx_seq_one_letter_code
_entity_poly.pdbx_strand_id
1 'polypeptide(L)'
;MMKKTIIAIIALIVIIAGISYYELVPKTSSQSVSETVPFGKFIKVSNVDYAPPGKVEIFEQSWIGCPVGATASWVIYMIISHYGKVSYYTHYSDPYDKVAANIPGIIFTGFTPNSSLEFNVVYTYNEYLNATPTGTPVSVQNLISVGKKELEESLPQNISKLFIEYETQVPVEGYHNASAYIVSPPHLNFGLIITGPNGTYVLTTPLVNPNVLKGDSITYVMQNMYNITTLVNAASYLQEIINEAYGSSAPIVNCIT
;
A
#
# COMPACT_ATOMS: atom_id res chain seq x y z
N MET A 1 -61.94 -31.55 11.12
CA MET A 1 -61.34 -31.21 9.81
C MET A 1 -60.71 -29.81 9.80
N MET A 2 -61.41 -28.76 10.28
CA MET A 2 -60.92 -27.36 10.38
C MET A 2 -59.53 -27.15 10.99
N LYS A 3 -59.18 -27.82 12.10
CA LYS A 3 -57.87 -27.63 12.77
C LYS A 3 -56.67 -27.98 11.89
N LYS A 4 -56.77 -29.03 11.06
CA LYS A 4 -55.67 -29.46 10.17
C LYS A 4 -55.47 -28.47 9.02
N THR A 5 -56.56 -27.88 8.51
CA THR A 5 -56.53 -26.86 7.46
C THR A 5 -55.91 -25.55 7.97
N ILE A 6 -56.24 -25.13 9.19
CA ILE A 6 -55.67 -23.91 9.80
C ILE A 6 -54.17 -24.07 10.04
N ILE A 7 -53.72 -25.23 10.54
CA ILE A 7 -52.29 -25.52 10.74
C ILE A 7 -51.53 -25.50 9.41
N ALA A 8 -52.10 -26.06 8.34
CA ALA A 8 -51.48 -26.05 7.01
C ALA A 8 -51.34 -24.64 6.43
N ILE A 9 -52.34 -23.78 6.64
CA ILE A 9 -52.31 -22.38 6.19
C ILE A 9 -51.24 -21.59 6.96
N ILE A 10 -51.15 -21.77 8.28
CA ILE A 10 -50.13 -21.10 9.10
C ILE A 10 -48.72 -21.55 8.68
N ALA A 11 -48.52 -22.85 8.45
CA ALA A 11 -47.23 -23.37 7.98
C ALA A 11 -46.83 -22.78 6.62
N LEU A 12 -47.79 -22.64 5.70
CA LEU A 12 -47.54 -22.06 4.39
C LEU A 12 -47.15 -20.56 4.48
N ILE A 13 -47.82 -19.80 5.34
CA ILE A 13 -47.50 -18.38 5.57
C ILE A 13 -46.10 -18.22 6.16
N VAL A 14 -45.70 -19.08 7.10
CA VAL A 14 -44.36 -19.05 7.70
C VAL A 14 -43.28 -19.39 6.66
N ILE A 15 -43.54 -20.35 5.77
CA ILE A 15 -42.61 -20.69 4.68
C ILE A 15 -42.46 -19.53 3.70
N ILE A 16 -43.56 -18.92 3.27
CA ILE A 16 -43.54 -17.79 2.34
C ILE A 16 -42.83 -16.59 2.99
N ALA A 17 -43.14 -16.26 4.24
CA ALA A 17 -42.47 -15.18 4.95
C ALA A 17 -40.97 -15.44 5.15
N GLY A 18 -40.58 -16.69 5.41
CA GLY A 18 -39.17 -17.09 5.52
C GLY A 18 -38.40 -16.99 4.21
N ILE A 19 -39.01 -17.38 3.08
CA ILE A 19 -38.42 -17.25 1.74
C ILE A 19 -38.29 -15.76 1.37
N SER A 20 -39.35 -14.96 1.58
CA SER A 20 -39.31 -13.52 1.32
C SER A 20 -38.25 -12.81 2.16
N TYR A 21 -38.08 -13.20 3.43
CA TYR A 21 -37.02 -12.67 4.28
C TYR A 21 -35.63 -13.08 3.79
N TYR A 22 -35.44 -14.34 3.35
CA TYR A 22 -34.17 -14.83 2.83
C TYR A 22 -33.75 -14.13 1.52
N GLU A 23 -34.71 -13.74 0.67
CA GLU A 23 -34.44 -12.96 -0.55
C GLU A 23 -34.25 -11.45 -0.30
N LEU A 24 -34.74 -10.94 0.85
CA LEU A 24 -34.59 -9.53 1.26
C LEU A 24 -33.34 -9.27 2.11
N VAL A 25 -32.66 -10.30 2.61
CA VAL A 25 -31.31 -10.12 3.18
C VAL A 25 -30.38 -9.78 2.02
N PRO A 26 -29.77 -8.58 1.99
CA PRO A 26 -28.76 -8.27 0.99
C PRO A 26 -27.68 -9.33 1.12
N LYS A 27 -27.50 -10.15 0.08
CA LYS A 27 -26.27 -10.90 -0.08
C LYS A 27 -25.19 -9.85 -0.14
N THR A 28 -24.48 -9.64 0.97
CA THR A 28 -23.20 -8.93 0.97
C THR A 28 -22.42 -9.53 -0.19
N SER A 29 -22.23 -8.74 -1.24
CA SER A 29 -21.36 -9.11 -2.35
C SER A 29 -20.03 -9.46 -1.70
N SER A 30 -19.72 -10.75 -1.65
CA SER A 30 -18.40 -11.24 -1.28
C SER A 30 -17.47 -10.69 -2.34
N GLN A 31 -16.91 -9.51 -2.07
CA GLN A 31 -15.90 -8.90 -2.89
C GLN A 31 -14.76 -9.92 -2.93
N SER A 32 -14.42 -10.40 -4.12
CA SER A 32 -13.35 -11.35 -4.32
C SER A 32 -12.06 -10.70 -3.85
N VAL A 33 -11.64 -11.01 -2.62
CA VAL A 33 -10.30 -10.69 -2.15
C VAL A 33 -9.35 -11.32 -3.16
N SER A 34 -8.47 -10.51 -3.75
CA SER A 34 -7.55 -11.00 -4.76
C SER A 34 -6.74 -12.17 -4.17
N GLU A 35 -6.79 -13.34 -4.81
CA GLU A 35 -6.07 -14.53 -4.34
C GLU A 35 -4.55 -14.34 -4.43
N THR A 36 -4.10 -13.39 -5.24
CA THR A 36 -2.69 -13.00 -5.40
C THR A 36 -2.54 -11.50 -5.60
N VAL A 37 -1.34 -10.96 -5.34
CA VAL A 37 -0.95 -9.58 -5.68
C VAL A 37 -0.16 -9.60 -6.99
N PRO A 38 -0.65 -8.99 -8.09
CA PRO A 38 0.13 -8.87 -9.32
C PRO A 38 1.37 -8.01 -9.11
N PHE A 39 2.47 -8.37 -9.78
CA PHE A 39 3.72 -7.63 -9.64
C PHE A 39 3.61 -6.22 -10.23
N GLY A 40 3.99 -5.22 -9.44
CA GLY A 40 4.01 -3.80 -9.83
C GLY A 40 2.63 -3.18 -10.02
N LYS A 41 1.54 -3.81 -9.54
CA LYS A 41 0.17 -3.30 -9.69
C LYS A 41 -0.55 -3.15 -8.36
N PHE A 42 -1.32 -2.08 -8.26
CA PHE A 42 -2.29 -1.93 -7.18
C PHE A 42 -3.47 -2.87 -7.39
N ILE A 43 -3.97 -3.41 -6.29
CA ILE A 43 -5.25 -4.11 -6.24
C ILE A 43 -6.20 -3.37 -5.32
N LYS A 44 -7.47 -3.26 -5.72
CA LYS A 44 -8.52 -2.76 -4.84
C LYS A 44 -8.91 -3.86 -3.86
N VAL A 45 -8.66 -3.65 -2.58
CA VAL A 45 -8.85 -4.66 -1.53
C VAL A 45 -10.15 -4.48 -0.76
N SER A 46 -10.72 -3.28 -0.81
CA SER A 46 -11.97 -2.95 -0.13
C SER A 46 -12.63 -1.72 -0.75
N ASN A 47 -13.95 -1.61 -0.59
CA ASN A 47 -14.70 -0.37 -0.85
C ASN A 47 -14.75 0.57 0.36
N VAL A 48 -14.10 0.22 1.46
CA VAL A 48 -14.05 1.04 2.67
C VAL A 48 -13.03 2.18 2.48
N ASP A 49 -13.45 3.38 2.87
CA ASP A 49 -12.62 4.57 3.02
C ASP A 49 -12.06 4.62 4.45
N TYR A 50 -10.74 4.63 4.58
CA TYR A 50 -10.05 4.78 5.86
C TYR A 50 -9.39 6.16 6.03
N ALA A 51 -9.49 7.03 5.02
CA ALA A 51 -8.96 8.39 5.08
C ALA A 51 -9.89 9.31 5.89
N PRO A 52 -9.42 10.49 6.32
CA PRO A 52 -10.30 11.52 6.81
C PRO A 52 -11.40 11.87 5.78
N PRO A 53 -12.62 12.24 6.22
CA PRO A 53 -13.73 12.50 5.31
C PRO A 53 -13.38 13.46 4.17
N GLY A 54 -13.56 13.00 2.93
CA GLY A 54 -13.32 13.80 1.71
C GLY A 54 -11.85 13.94 1.31
N LYS A 55 -10.94 13.16 1.93
CA LYS A 55 -9.53 13.12 1.58
C LYS A 55 -9.12 11.78 0.97
N VAL A 56 -7.98 11.79 0.29
CA VAL A 56 -7.22 10.57 0.00
C VAL A 56 -6.00 10.56 0.89
N GLU A 57 -5.65 9.40 1.43
CA GLU A 57 -4.47 9.21 2.26
C GLU A 57 -3.61 8.10 1.69
N ILE A 58 -2.31 8.40 1.57
CA ILE A 58 -1.29 7.46 1.12
C ILE A 58 -0.45 7.06 2.32
N PHE A 59 -0.29 5.75 2.50
CA PHE A 59 0.63 5.18 3.47
C PHE A 59 1.73 4.43 2.73
N GLU A 60 2.98 4.76 3.05
CA GLU A 60 4.16 4.00 2.64
C GLU A 60 4.71 3.19 3.81
N GLN A 61 4.96 1.90 3.56
CA GLN A 61 5.84 1.07 4.37
C GLN A 61 7.15 0.87 3.61
N SER A 62 8.28 1.11 4.26
CA SER A 62 9.59 0.74 3.72
C SER A 62 10.58 0.48 4.85
N TRP A 63 11.86 0.37 4.51
CA TRP A 63 12.96 0.40 5.46
C TRP A 63 14.07 1.31 4.93
N ILE A 64 14.91 1.85 5.81
CA ILE A 64 15.79 2.98 5.45
C ILE A 64 16.70 2.64 4.25
N GLY A 65 17.31 1.46 4.25
CA GLY A 65 18.21 1.01 3.19
C GLY A 65 17.52 0.31 2.02
N CYS A 66 16.18 0.36 1.90
CA CYS A 66 15.45 -0.38 0.87
C CYS A 66 15.76 0.13 -0.54
N PRO A 67 16.30 -0.69 -1.46
CA PRO A 67 16.51 -0.25 -2.85
C PRO A 67 15.20 0.07 -3.58
N VAL A 68 14.16 -0.72 -3.30
CA VAL A 68 12.80 -0.52 -3.85
C VAL A 68 12.20 0.77 -3.31
N GLY A 69 12.28 1.00 -1.99
CA GLY A 69 11.85 2.23 -1.33
C GLY A 69 12.60 3.46 -1.83
N ALA A 70 13.93 3.37 -1.97
CA ALA A 70 14.76 4.45 -2.51
C ALA A 70 14.29 4.88 -3.91
N THR A 71 13.98 3.92 -4.78
CA THR A 71 13.48 4.24 -6.13
C THR A 71 12.04 4.78 -6.10
N ALA A 72 11.17 4.15 -5.32
CA ALA A 72 9.77 4.56 -5.18
C ALA A 72 9.65 5.97 -4.55
N SER A 73 10.58 6.35 -3.67
CA SER A 73 10.58 7.66 -3.02
C SER A 73 10.62 8.82 -4.01
N TRP A 74 11.31 8.69 -5.14
CA TRP A 74 11.29 9.69 -6.21
C TRP A 74 9.93 9.79 -6.88
N VAL A 75 9.31 8.64 -7.18
CA VAL A 75 7.96 8.58 -7.77
C VAL A 75 6.92 9.20 -6.83
N ILE A 76 6.99 8.85 -5.55
CA ILE A 76 6.10 9.40 -4.51
C ILE A 76 6.32 10.91 -4.40
N TYR A 77 7.57 11.38 -4.34
CA TYR A 77 7.92 12.80 -4.29
C TYR A 77 7.37 13.58 -5.49
N MET A 78 7.50 13.05 -6.70
CA MET A 78 6.98 13.65 -7.93
C MET A 78 5.46 13.90 -7.85
N ILE A 79 4.73 13.15 -7.02
CA ILE A 79 3.30 13.33 -6.81
C ILE A 79 3.04 14.24 -5.60
N ILE A 80 3.47 13.84 -4.40
CA ILE A 80 3.05 14.49 -3.16
C ILE A 80 3.57 15.94 -3.04
N SER A 81 4.64 16.30 -3.75
CA SER A 81 5.15 17.68 -3.81
C SER A 81 4.16 18.68 -4.44
N HIS A 82 3.20 18.21 -5.24
CA HIS A 82 2.10 19.04 -5.75
C HIS A 82 0.97 19.27 -4.74
N TYR A 83 0.91 18.46 -3.68
CA TYR A 83 -0.19 18.43 -2.71
C TYR A 83 0.19 18.95 -1.32
N GLY A 84 1.44 19.39 -1.14
CA GLY A 84 1.91 19.89 0.14
C GLY A 84 3.42 20.12 0.17
N LYS A 85 3.90 20.50 1.35
CA LYS A 85 5.33 20.65 1.61
C LYS A 85 5.91 19.33 2.08
N VAL A 86 6.86 18.78 1.33
CA VAL A 86 7.58 17.55 1.67
C VAL A 86 8.86 17.89 2.43
N SER A 87 9.07 17.25 3.58
CA SER A 87 10.33 17.28 4.32
C SER A 87 11.04 15.93 4.13
N TYR A 88 12.31 15.97 3.76
CA TYR A 88 13.10 14.78 3.47
C TYR A 88 14.60 15.08 3.60
N TYR A 89 15.40 14.01 3.65
CA TYR A 89 16.84 14.08 3.37
C TYR A 89 17.21 13.06 2.31
N THR A 90 18.30 13.32 1.59
CA THR A 90 18.77 12.44 0.52
C THR A 90 19.55 11.26 1.08
N HIS A 91 19.41 10.08 0.47
CA HIS A 91 19.99 8.83 0.95
C HIS A 91 20.36 7.92 -0.21
N TYR A 92 21.14 6.87 0.07
CA TYR A 92 21.37 5.74 -0.83
C TYR A 92 20.93 4.47 -0.12
N SER A 93 20.28 3.55 -0.83
CA SER A 93 19.96 2.22 -0.30
C SER A 93 21.20 1.47 0.20
N ASP A 94 21.00 0.39 0.97
CA ASP A 94 22.06 -0.42 1.60
C ASP A 94 23.22 -0.66 0.62
N PRO A 95 24.44 -0.18 0.92
CA PRO A 95 25.59 -0.36 0.04
C PRO A 95 26.01 -1.83 -0.11
N TYR A 96 25.52 -2.72 0.75
CA TYR A 96 25.83 -4.16 0.73
C TYR A 96 24.72 -5.02 0.11
N ASP A 97 23.62 -4.42 -0.37
CA ASP A 97 22.59 -5.16 -1.09
C ASP A 97 23.17 -5.81 -2.36
N LYS A 98 22.94 -7.12 -2.53
CA LYS A 98 23.57 -7.89 -3.61
C LYS A 98 22.91 -7.68 -4.97
N VAL A 99 21.69 -7.16 -5.00
CA VAL A 99 20.89 -6.97 -6.21
C VAL A 99 20.97 -5.53 -6.68
N ALA A 100 20.76 -4.58 -5.76
CA ALA A 100 20.62 -3.17 -6.03
C ALA A 100 21.24 -2.33 -4.88
N ALA A 101 22.57 -2.38 -4.75
CA ALA A 101 23.30 -1.51 -3.82
C ALA A 101 23.37 -0.06 -4.31
N ASN A 102 23.44 0.88 -3.34
CA ASN A 102 23.66 2.31 -3.57
C ASN A 102 22.65 2.93 -4.56
N ILE A 103 21.38 2.60 -4.42
CA ILE A 103 20.33 3.22 -5.23
C ILE A 103 20.00 4.59 -4.63
N PRO A 104 20.09 5.68 -5.40
CA PRO A 104 19.78 7.02 -4.89
C PRO A 104 18.29 7.11 -4.55
N GLY A 105 17.98 7.72 -3.41
CA GLY A 105 16.62 7.90 -2.90
C GLY A 105 16.51 9.10 -1.97
N ILE A 106 15.32 9.27 -1.41
CA ILE A 106 15.07 10.19 -0.30
C ILE A 106 14.37 9.46 0.84
N ILE A 107 14.65 9.90 2.06
CA ILE A 107 13.95 9.48 3.27
C ILE A 107 13.01 10.61 3.66
N PHE A 108 11.70 10.33 3.62
CA PHE A 108 10.69 11.27 4.03
C PHE A 108 10.71 11.43 5.55
N THR A 109 10.72 12.67 6.03
CA THR A 109 10.70 12.99 7.47
C THR A 109 9.43 13.71 7.89
N GLY A 110 8.61 14.14 6.92
CA GLY A 110 7.29 14.69 7.18
C GLY A 110 6.64 15.24 5.92
N PHE A 111 5.32 15.41 6.01
CA PHE A 111 4.51 16.02 4.97
C PHE A 111 3.53 16.98 5.62
N THR A 112 3.42 18.19 5.07
CA THR A 112 2.40 19.15 5.47
C THR A 112 1.45 19.35 4.31
N PRO A 113 0.22 18.82 4.39
CA PRO A 113 -0.76 18.92 3.30
C PRO A 113 -1.15 20.38 3.07
N ASN A 114 -1.37 20.75 1.81
CA ASN A 114 -2.03 22.01 1.43
C ASN A 114 -3.33 21.76 0.64
N SER A 115 -3.78 20.51 0.58
CA SER A 115 -4.85 20.02 -0.30
C SER A 115 -5.62 18.86 0.36
N SER A 116 -6.40 18.11 -0.41
CA SER A 116 -7.17 16.94 0.04
C SER A 116 -6.37 15.63 0.07
N LEU A 117 -5.05 15.68 -0.12
CA LEU A 117 -4.17 14.51 -0.07
C LEU A 117 -3.33 14.54 1.21
N GLU A 118 -3.31 13.42 1.94
CA GLU A 118 -2.46 13.17 3.09
C GLU A 118 -1.40 12.11 2.74
N PHE A 119 -0.22 12.20 3.36
CA PHE A 119 0.87 11.23 3.17
C PHE A 119 1.53 10.89 4.49
N ASN A 120 1.68 9.59 4.74
CA ASN A 120 2.37 9.04 5.90
C ASN A 120 3.36 7.97 5.45
N VAL A 121 4.48 7.87 6.14
CA VAL A 121 5.49 6.85 5.91
C VAL A 121 5.87 6.19 7.23
N VAL A 122 6.15 4.88 7.18
CA VAL A 122 6.76 4.14 8.27
C VAL A 122 7.97 3.38 7.74
N TYR A 123 9.13 3.67 8.32
CA TYR A 123 10.33 2.88 8.13
C TYR A 123 10.37 1.81 9.22
N THR A 124 10.51 0.53 8.86
CA THR A 124 10.46 -0.59 9.82
C THR A 124 11.84 -1.05 10.28
N TYR A 125 12.91 -0.73 9.54
CA TYR A 125 14.29 -1.12 9.86
C TYR A 125 15.30 -0.02 9.49
N ASN A 126 16.51 -0.12 10.06
CA ASN A 126 17.67 0.72 9.73
C ASN A 126 18.28 0.39 8.35
N GLU A 127 19.28 1.17 7.93
CA GLU A 127 19.98 1.05 6.63
C GLU A 127 20.56 -0.34 6.31
N TYR A 128 20.82 -1.19 7.30
CA TYR A 128 21.48 -2.50 7.09
C TYR A 128 20.58 -3.69 7.41
N LEU A 129 19.28 -3.45 7.60
CA LEU A 129 18.30 -4.50 7.91
C LEU A 129 18.72 -5.36 9.13
N ASN A 130 19.33 -4.73 10.13
CA ASN A 130 19.87 -5.41 11.33
C ASN A 130 19.50 -4.73 12.65
N ALA A 131 18.71 -3.66 12.58
CA ALA A 131 18.15 -2.96 13.72
C ALA A 131 16.81 -2.30 13.35
N THR A 132 16.04 -1.91 14.35
CA THR A 132 14.91 -0.98 14.20
C THR A 132 15.41 0.37 13.68
N PRO A 133 14.54 1.27 13.20
CA PRO A 133 14.96 2.61 12.73
C PRO A 133 15.66 3.43 13.82
N THR A 134 15.33 3.17 15.09
CA THR A 134 15.92 3.81 16.26
C THR A 134 17.22 3.15 16.74
N GLY A 135 17.68 2.09 16.06
CA GLY A 135 18.96 1.43 16.33
C GLY A 135 18.90 0.26 17.32
N THR A 136 17.71 -0.24 17.69
CA THR A 136 17.61 -1.45 18.52
C THR A 136 17.94 -2.68 17.67
N PRO A 137 18.96 -3.50 18.01
CA PRO A 137 19.35 -4.64 17.19
C PRO A 137 18.22 -5.64 16.94
N VAL A 138 18.13 -6.14 15.71
CA VAL A 138 17.14 -7.14 15.27
C VAL A 138 17.87 -8.30 14.64
N SER A 139 17.61 -9.51 15.13
CA SER A 139 18.14 -10.72 14.51
C SER A 139 17.35 -11.09 13.26
N VAL A 140 18.02 -11.74 12.30
CA VAL A 140 17.46 -12.09 10.98
C VAL A 140 16.13 -12.85 11.09
N GLN A 141 16.01 -13.80 12.02
CA GLN A 141 14.80 -14.58 12.24
C GLN A 141 13.61 -13.78 12.79
N ASN A 142 13.86 -12.58 13.31
CA ASN A 142 12.87 -11.72 13.94
C ASN A 142 12.47 -10.52 13.06
N LEU A 143 13.02 -10.39 11.85
CA LEU A 143 12.74 -9.24 10.98
C LEU A 143 11.24 -9.07 10.75
N ILE A 144 10.53 -10.12 10.34
CA ILE A 144 9.08 -10.04 10.10
C ILE A 144 8.31 -9.68 11.38
N SER A 145 8.58 -10.31 12.52
CA SER A 145 7.84 -10.04 13.76
C SER A 145 8.10 -8.62 14.28
N VAL A 146 9.33 -8.12 14.19
CA VAL A 146 9.66 -6.74 14.54
C VAL A 146 9.02 -5.76 13.57
N GLY A 147 9.08 -6.01 12.26
CA GLY A 147 8.45 -5.13 11.27
C GLY A 147 6.93 -5.00 11.48
N LYS A 148 6.25 -6.11 11.81
CA LYS A 148 4.82 -6.08 12.17
C LYS A 148 4.55 -5.17 13.37
N LYS A 149 5.39 -5.29 14.41
CA LYS A 149 5.28 -4.47 15.62
C LYS A 149 5.48 -2.98 15.31
N GLU A 150 6.50 -2.62 14.53
CA GLU A 150 6.75 -1.23 14.12
C GLU A 150 5.55 -0.63 13.36
N LEU A 151 4.90 -1.42 12.48
CA LEU A 151 3.68 -1.00 11.78
C LEU A 151 2.50 -0.83 12.74
N GLU A 152 2.28 -1.76 13.66
CA GLU A 152 1.19 -1.71 14.64
C GLU A 152 1.33 -0.53 15.61
N GLU A 153 2.56 -0.14 15.95
CA GLU A 153 2.84 0.99 16.83
C GLU A 153 2.75 2.35 16.09
N SER A 154 2.95 2.36 14.77
CA SER A 154 3.05 3.61 13.99
C SER A 154 1.80 3.95 13.17
N LEU A 155 0.92 2.99 12.87
CA LEU A 155 -0.21 3.18 11.96
C LEU A 155 -1.56 2.86 12.63
N PRO A 156 -2.67 3.45 12.13
CA PRO A 156 -4.01 3.01 12.48
C PRO A 156 -4.18 1.50 12.27
N GLN A 157 -4.88 0.83 13.19
CA GLN A 157 -4.99 -0.63 13.22
C GLN A 157 -5.51 -1.24 11.90
N ASN A 158 -6.42 -0.54 11.23
CA ASN A 158 -6.99 -0.91 9.94
C ASN A 158 -5.96 -0.86 8.81
N ILE A 159 -5.00 0.06 8.85
CA ILE A 159 -3.93 0.19 7.85
C ILE A 159 -2.80 -0.80 8.13
N SER A 160 -2.35 -0.92 9.38
CA SER A 160 -1.29 -1.87 9.75
C SER A 160 -1.69 -3.31 9.43
N LYS A 161 -2.95 -3.70 9.71
CA LYS A 161 -3.46 -5.04 9.35
C LYS A 161 -3.39 -5.32 7.85
N LEU A 162 -3.70 -4.33 7.01
CA LEU A 162 -3.65 -4.49 5.56
C LEU A 162 -2.21 -4.72 5.07
N PHE A 163 -1.24 -3.93 5.55
CA PHE A 163 0.18 -4.19 5.24
C PHE A 163 0.59 -5.59 5.66
N ILE A 164 0.28 -5.97 6.90
CA ILE A 164 0.66 -7.28 7.46
C ILE A 164 0.03 -8.43 6.66
N GLU A 165 -1.24 -8.32 6.28
CA GLU A 165 -1.94 -9.32 5.47
C GLU A 165 -1.31 -9.46 4.08
N TYR A 166 -1.18 -8.36 3.35
CA TYR A 166 -0.73 -8.40 1.95
C TYR A 166 0.77 -8.60 1.77
N GLU A 167 1.58 -8.36 2.80
CA GLU A 167 3.01 -8.69 2.75
C GLU A 167 3.33 -10.09 3.25
N THR A 168 2.53 -10.66 4.16
CA THR A 168 2.89 -11.93 4.83
C THR A 168 1.94 -13.08 4.57
N GLN A 169 0.80 -12.87 3.91
CA GLN A 169 -0.19 -13.93 3.71
C GLN A 169 -0.60 -14.06 2.25
N VAL A 170 -0.84 -12.95 1.56
CA VAL A 170 -1.30 -12.98 0.16
C VAL A 170 -0.10 -13.22 -0.79
N PRO A 171 -0.09 -14.31 -1.57
CA PRO A 171 1.01 -14.60 -2.49
C PRO A 171 1.15 -13.55 -3.59
N VAL A 172 2.38 -13.33 -4.05
CA VAL A 172 2.64 -12.52 -5.26
C VAL A 172 2.40 -13.39 -6.49
N GLU A 173 1.73 -12.86 -7.53
CA GLU A 173 1.50 -13.57 -8.78
C GLU A 173 2.83 -14.04 -9.41
N GLY A 174 2.87 -15.30 -9.84
CA GLY A 174 4.11 -15.93 -10.33
C GLY A 174 5.04 -16.46 -9.23
N TYR A 175 4.70 -16.22 -7.96
CA TYR A 175 5.39 -16.77 -6.79
C TYR A 175 4.40 -17.60 -5.94
N HIS A 176 4.95 -18.55 -5.17
CA HIS A 176 4.15 -19.36 -4.24
C HIS A 176 4.10 -18.77 -2.82
N ASN A 177 4.65 -17.57 -2.63
CA ASN A 177 4.84 -16.93 -1.33
C ASN A 177 4.46 -15.44 -1.39
N ALA A 178 4.12 -14.88 -0.23
CA ALA A 178 3.87 -13.44 -0.07
C ALA A 178 5.18 -12.62 -0.18
N SER A 179 5.06 -11.30 -0.38
CA SER A 179 6.19 -10.43 -0.72
C SER A 179 7.32 -10.47 0.33
N ALA A 180 6.99 -10.61 1.62
CA ALA A 180 7.98 -10.68 2.68
C ALA A 180 8.85 -11.95 2.66
N TYR A 181 8.42 -12.99 1.95
CA TYR A 181 9.06 -14.30 1.90
C TYR A 181 9.73 -14.61 0.55
N ILE A 182 9.62 -13.71 -0.43
CA ILE A 182 10.33 -13.83 -1.72
C ILE A 182 11.64 -13.02 -1.76
N VAL A 183 11.97 -12.35 -0.65
CA VAL A 183 13.22 -11.60 -0.43
C VAL A 183 14.14 -12.36 0.53
N SER A 184 15.44 -12.04 0.50
CA SER A 184 16.45 -12.69 1.35
C SER A 184 17.30 -11.64 2.08
N PRO A 185 17.34 -11.65 3.43
CA PRO A 185 16.52 -12.49 4.32
C PRO A 185 15.03 -12.17 4.23
N PRO A 186 14.10 -13.02 4.72
CA PRO A 186 12.68 -12.66 4.80
C PRO A 186 12.42 -11.47 5.73
N HIS A 187 11.73 -10.43 5.24
CA HIS A 187 11.43 -9.18 5.96
C HIS A 187 10.28 -8.43 5.27
N LEU A 188 9.66 -7.45 5.95
CA LEU A 188 8.72 -6.54 5.29
C LEU A 188 9.49 -5.62 4.35
N ASN A 189 9.17 -5.63 3.05
CA ASN A 189 10.04 -5.09 2.02
C ASN A 189 9.70 -3.64 1.68
N PHE A 190 8.57 -3.47 1.00
CA PHE A 190 8.03 -2.19 0.58
C PHE A 190 6.54 -2.39 0.30
N GLY A 191 5.73 -1.42 0.68
CA GLY A 191 4.33 -1.39 0.31
C GLY A 191 3.75 0.01 0.26
N LEU A 192 2.69 0.15 -0.54
CA LEU A 192 1.82 1.32 -0.57
C LEU A 192 0.38 0.92 -0.30
N ILE A 193 -0.29 1.71 0.54
CA ILE A 193 -1.74 1.69 0.69
C ILE A 193 -2.26 3.06 0.31
N ILE A 194 -3.27 3.09 -0.54
CA ILE A 194 -3.98 4.32 -0.93
C ILE A 194 -5.44 4.12 -0.57
N THR A 195 -5.99 5.02 0.24
CA THR A 195 -7.38 4.93 0.71
C THR A 195 -8.09 6.27 0.55
N GLY A 196 -9.37 6.22 0.20
CA GLY A 196 -10.21 7.40 0.02
C GLY A 196 -11.67 7.02 -0.24
N PRO A 197 -12.52 7.99 -0.62
CA PRO A 197 -13.98 7.81 -0.72
C PRO A 197 -14.42 6.65 -1.61
N ASN A 198 -13.61 6.28 -2.59
CA ASN A 198 -13.92 5.21 -3.53
C ASN A 198 -13.28 3.86 -3.19
N GLY A 199 -12.59 3.74 -2.05
CA GLY A 199 -12.09 2.48 -1.52
C GLY A 199 -10.60 2.50 -1.20
N THR A 200 -10.08 1.30 -0.95
CA THR A 200 -8.69 1.09 -0.52
C THR A 200 -7.96 0.17 -1.48
N TYR A 201 -6.73 0.56 -1.79
CA TYR A 201 -5.85 -0.04 -2.79
C TYR A 201 -4.52 -0.40 -2.13
N VAL A 202 -3.95 -1.55 -2.50
CA VAL A 202 -2.71 -2.08 -1.93
C VAL A 202 -1.73 -2.47 -3.05
N LEU A 203 -0.46 -2.14 -2.84
CA LEU A 203 0.69 -2.61 -3.61
C LEU A 203 1.76 -3.10 -2.62
N THR A 204 2.25 -4.34 -2.75
CA THR A 204 3.32 -4.89 -1.89
C THR A 204 4.55 -5.38 -2.68
N THR A 205 4.66 -4.93 -3.93
CA THR A 205 5.75 -5.25 -4.85
C THR A 205 6.33 -3.97 -5.46
N PRO A 206 7.55 -4.01 -6.01
CA PRO A 206 8.19 -2.84 -6.59
C PRO A 206 7.32 -2.17 -7.67
N LEU A 207 6.99 -0.89 -7.46
CA LEU A 207 6.36 -0.04 -8.48
C LEU A 207 7.31 0.19 -9.68
N VAL A 208 8.60 0.29 -9.37
CA VAL A 208 9.69 0.47 -10.34
C VAL A 208 10.83 -0.47 -9.97
N ASN A 209 11.48 -1.06 -10.98
CA ASN A 209 12.69 -1.83 -10.77
C ASN A 209 13.82 -0.92 -10.28
N PRO A 210 14.42 -1.17 -9.10
CA PRO A 210 15.42 -0.26 -8.54
C PRO A 210 16.70 -0.13 -9.36
N ASN A 211 17.01 -1.12 -10.21
CA ASN A 211 18.18 -1.06 -11.09
C ASN A 211 18.08 0.03 -12.16
N VAL A 212 16.92 0.68 -12.35
CA VAL A 212 16.79 1.80 -13.29
C VAL A 212 17.63 3.01 -12.88
N LEU A 213 17.95 3.16 -11.58
CA LEU A 213 18.77 4.26 -11.05
C LEU A 213 20.19 3.80 -10.66
N LYS A 214 20.58 2.59 -11.06
CA LYS A 214 21.88 2.03 -10.67
C LYS A 214 23.03 2.81 -11.31
N GLY A 215 23.90 3.35 -10.47
CA GLY A 215 25.04 4.16 -10.90
C GLY A 215 24.73 5.65 -11.06
N ASP A 216 23.46 6.04 -10.92
CA ASP A 216 23.07 7.45 -10.89
C ASP A 216 23.40 8.07 -9.52
N SER A 217 23.70 9.37 -9.54
CA SER A 217 23.83 10.15 -8.31
C SER A 217 22.49 10.75 -7.88
N ILE A 218 22.33 11.02 -6.58
CA ILE A 218 21.18 11.78 -6.05
C ILE A 218 20.93 13.07 -6.85
N THR A 219 21.98 13.85 -7.13
CA THR A 219 21.86 15.11 -7.87
C THR A 219 21.36 14.88 -9.29
N TYR A 220 21.84 13.84 -9.97
CA TYR A 220 21.38 13.49 -11.31
C TYR A 220 19.90 13.14 -11.30
N VAL A 221 19.45 12.26 -10.40
CA VAL A 221 18.04 11.85 -10.34
C VAL A 221 17.16 13.05 -10.02
N MET A 222 17.52 13.87 -9.02
CA MET A 222 16.73 15.05 -8.66
C MET A 222 16.59 16.06 -9.82
N GLN A 223 17.61 16.19 -10.68
CA GLN A 223 17.58 17.08 -11.84
C GLN A 223 16.85 16.47 -13.06
N ASN A 224 16.72 15.14 -13.12
CA ASN A 224 16.26 14.43 -14.31
C ASN A 224 15.05 13.52 -14.08
N MET A 225 14.47 13.44 -12.88
CA MET A 225 13.39 12.49 -12.56
C MET A 225 12.18 12.62 -13.48
N TYR A 226 11.86 13.84 -13.94
CA TYR A 226 10.80 14.10 -14.92
C TYR A 226 11.15 13.72 -16.37
N ASN A 227 12.40 13.36 -16.63
CA ASN A 227 12.90 12.87 -17.93
C ASN A 227 13.18 11.36 -17.92
N ILE A 228 13.18 10.70 -16.76
CA ILE A 228 13.38 9.26 -16.66
C ILE A 228 12.04 8.57 -16.91
N THR A 229 11.84 8.05 -18.13
CA THR A 229 10.56 7.48 -18.60
C THR A 229 9.93 6.49 -17.62
N THR A 230 10.73 5.62 -16.99
CA THR A 230 10.22 4.64 -16.04
C THR A 230 9.65 5.28 -14.78
N LEU A 231 10.29 6.33 -14.26
CA LEU A 231 9.78 7.08 -13.10
C LEU A 231 8.51 7.86 -13.47
N VAL A 232 8.51 8.50 -14.64
CA VAL A 232 7.35 9.24 -15.16
C VAL A 232 6.14 8.31 -15.32
N ASN A 233 6.31 7.15 -15.95
CA ASN A 233 5.23 6.18 -16.13
C ASN A 233 4.70 5.67 -14.78
N ALA A 234 5.58 5.43 -13.81
CA ALA A 234 5.18 5.03 -12.47
C ALA A 234 4.45 6.15 -11.71
N ALA A 235 4.87 7.40 -11.89
CA ALA A 235 4.18 8.57 -11.33
C ALA A 235 2.79 8.73 -11.94
N SER A 236 2.65 8.58 -13.27
CA SER A 236 1.35 8.58 -13.94
C SER A 236 0.44 7.50 -13.36
N TYR A 237 0.95 6.28 -13.22
CA TYR A 237 0.16 5.16 -12.69
C TYR A 237 -0.22 5.40 -11.21
N LEU A 238 0.70 5.90 -10.39
CA LEU A 238 0.39 6.26 -9.01
C LEU A 238 -0.70 7.34 -8.93
N GLN A 239 -0.63 8.36 -9.80
CA GLN A 239 -1.65 9.41 -9.91
C GLN A 239 -3.00 8.85 -10.34
N GLU A 240 -3.04 7.87 -11.26
CA GLU A 240 -4.27 7.19 -11.66
C GLU A 240 -4.94 6.51 -10.46
N ILE A 241 -4.18 5.77 -9.64
CA ILE A 241 -4.73 5.11 -8.45
C ILE A 241 -5.22 6.12 -7.40
N ILE A 242 -4.51 7.23 -7.22
CA ILE A 242 -4.96 8.34 -6.35
C ILE A 242 -6.29 8.90 -6.87
N ASN A 243 -6.42 9.13 -8.18
CA ASN A 243 -7.65 9.62 -8.80
C ASN A 243 -8.79 8.61 -8.66
N GLU A 244 -8.51 7.31 -8.80
CA GLU A 244 -9.50 6.27 -8.55
C GLU A 244 -10.01 6.29 -7.10
N ALA A 245 -9.11 6.46 -6.12
CA ALA A 245 -9.45 6.56 -4.70
C ALA A 245 -10.28 7.83 -4.38
N TYR A 246 -10.02 8.95 -5.06
CA TYR A 246 -10.88 10.15 -4.98
C TYR A 246 -12.25 9.95 -5.65
N GLY A 247 -12.31 9.19 -6.74
CA GLY A 247 -13.50 9.11 -7.58
C GLY A 247 -13.87 10.44 -8.22
N SER A 248 -15.16 10.80 -8.19
CA SER A 248 -15.66 12.05 -8.77
C SER A 248 -15.17 13.33 -8.05
N SER A 249 -14.47 13.18 -6.92
CA SER A 249 -13.91 14.29 -6.14
C SER A 249 -12.44 14.60 -6.47
N ALA A 250 -11.86 13.94 -7.48
CA ALA A 250 -10.45 14.07 -7.81
C ALA A 250 -10.08 15.53 -8.17
N PRO A 251 -9.06 16.13 -7.52
CA PRO A 251 -8.59 17.44 -7.91
C PRO A 251 -7.88 17.37 -9.28
N ILE A 252 -8.03 18.42 -10.09
CA ILE A 252 -7.28 18.55 -11.34
C ILE A 252 -5.83 18.92 -10.98
N VAL A 253 -4.94 17.94 -11.00
CA VAL A 253 -3.50 18.15 -10.75
C VAL A 253 -2.70 17.55 -11.91
N ASN A 254 -1.92 18.39 -12.58
CA ASN A 254 -0.96 17.96 -13.60
C ASN A 254 0.40 17.78 -12.94
N CYS A 255 0.70 16.57 -12.45
CA CYS A 255 1.97 16.24 -11.77
C CYS A 255 3.13 15.99 -12.75
N ILE A 256 2.86 15.96 -14.06
CA ILE A 256 3.80 15.55 -15.10
C ILE A 256 3.73 16.57 -16.23
N THR A 257 4.51 17.63 -16.12
CA THR A 257 4.78 18.61 -17.18
C THR A 257 6.25 18.98 -17.17
#